data_AF-A0A843KPF9-F1
#
_entry.id   AF-A0A843KPF9-F1
#
_cell.length_a   1.000
_cell.length_b   1.000
_cell.length_c   1.000
_cell.angle_alpha   90.00
_cell.angle_beta   90.00
_cell.angle_gamma   90.00
#
_symmetry.space_group_name_H-M   'P 1'
#
loop_
_entity.id
_entity.type
_entity.pdbx_description
1 polymer ?
#
loop_
_entity_poly.entity_id
_entity_poly.type
_entity_poly.pdbx_seq_one_letter_code
_entity_poly.pdbx_strand_id
1 'polypeptide(L)'
;MPGGSNPPGRMGYPFDRAGRGWRAGGRGTFRESIAPGCDQARHIRDDLIAEYRGLTVEDAFSGREVACPTGSCYVLESRSPMTEGLDGRDPERATAAILADLTLVPGIGGATRQRLQRQGYRTIADLVRHPLYCRDAARILDGILGRDTCGLMEWIGRRHRQSDPLLLEVSRFHAPETFVFLDIETLGLSSRPIVLIGLARVEGDAIAIRQYLLRSLNEEAAALATALPDLEAEGAALVTFNGRAFDLPFIRERLVRYGIPADLGAPHFDALLFARRRWKGSIPACRLNVL
;
A
#
# COMPACT_ATOMS: atom_id res chain seq x y z
N MET A 1 51.00 13.52 -28.94
CA MET A 1 49.96 14.55 -28.72
C MET A 1 48.61 13.87 -28.86
N PRO A 2 47.68 14.18 -27.95
CA PRO A 2 46.80 13.24 -27.25
C PRO A 2 45.60 12.85 -28.14
N GLY A 3 45.07 11.63 -28.06
CA GLY A 3 44.59 11.01 -26.83
C GLY A 3 43.15 11.49 -26.60
N GLY A 4 42.24 11.12 -27.51
CA GLY A 4 40.83 11.47 -27.43
C GLY A 4 40.22 10.83 -26.19
N SER A 5 40.06 11.64 -25.14
CA SER A 5 39.29 11.28 -23.97
C SER A 5 37.83 11.09 -24.39
N ASN A 6 37.34 9.86 -24.28
CA ASN A 6 35.92 9.59 -24.20
C ASN A 6 35.31 10.51 -23.13
N PRO A 7 34.16 11.16 -23.38
CA PRO A 7 33.48 11.91 -22.34
C PRO A 7 33.21 10.97 -21.16
N PRO A 8 33.34 11.44 -19.90
CA PRO A 8 33.04 10.62 -18.74
C PRO A 8 31.61 10.09 -18.90
N GLY A 9 31.48 8.77 -18.87
CA GLY A 9 30.20 8.10 -18.97
C GLY A 9 29.22 8.73 -17.99
N ARG A 10 28.08 9.20 -18.49
CA ARG A 10 26.97 9.69 -17.65
C ARG A 10 26.73 8.65 -16.56
N MET A 11 26.88 9.05 -15.29
CA MET A 11 26.29 8.28 -14.21
C MET A 11 24.80 8.21 -14.51
N GLY A 12 24.28 7.00 -14.75
CA GLY A 12 22.86 6.78 -14.91
C GLY A 12 22.19 6.96 -13.56
N TYR A 13 21.63 8.15 -13.31
CA TYR A 13 20.83 8.41 -12.12
C TYR A 13 19.50 7.63 -12.17
N PRO A 14 18.85 7.37 -11.03
CA PRO A 14 18.01 6.18 -10.89
C PRO A 14 16.58 6.35 -11.42
N PHE A 15 16.26 7.50 -12.01
CA PHE A 15 14.91 7.83 -12.49
C PHE A 15 14.89 8.27 -13.95
N ASP A 16 13.87 7.88 -14.71
CA ASP A 16 13.62 8.45 -16.04
C ASP A 16 12.77 9.73 -15.97
N ARG A 17 12.58 10.41 -17.13
CA ARG A 17 11.76 11.63 -17.22
C ARG A 17 10.31 11.43 -16.76
N ALA A 18 9.79 10.21 -16.70
CA ALA A 18 8.45 9.92 -16.18
C ALA A 18 8.47 9.67 -14.66
N GLY A 19 9.61 9.89 -13.98
CA GLY A 19 9.78 9.67 -12.55
C GLY A 19 9.84 8.19 -12.15
N ARG A 20 10.11 7.26 -13.08
CA ARG A 20 10.21 5.82 -12.77
C ARG A 20 11.61 5.44 -12.31
N GLY A 21 11.70 4.63 -11.26
CA GLY A 21 12.93 3.92 -10.88
C GLY A 21 13.41 2.93 -11.97
N TRP A 22 14.73 2.76 -12.11
CA TRP A 22 15.34 1.85 -13.12
C TRP A 22 14.82 0.40 -13.03
N ARG A 23 14.59 -0.25 -14.20
CA ARG A 23 14.18 -1.67 -14.29
C ARG A 23 15.38 -2.59 -14.01
N ALA A 24 15.21 -3.60 -13.15
CA ALA A 24 16.18 -4.67 -12.93
C ALA A 24 16.49 -5.42 -14.24
N GLY A 25 17.51 -4.97 -15.00
CA GLY A 25 17.81 -5.54 -16.31
C GLY A 25 19.22 -5.31 -16.86
N GLY A 26 20.09 -4.57 -16.18
CA GLY A 26 21.49 -4.45 -16.59
C GLY A 26 22.44 -4.39 -15.40
N ARG A 27 23.63 -4.93 -15.65
CA ARG A 27 24.67 -5.21 -14.68
C ARG A 27 25.23 -3.89 -14.13
N GLY A 28 24.60 -3.36 -13.09
CA GLY A 28 25.06 -2.24 -12.29
C GLY A 28 24.53 -2.44 -10.88
N THR A 29 25.39 -2.91 -9.97
CA THR A 29 25.06 -3.17 -8.58
C THR A 29 24.80 -1.87 -7.83
N PHE A 30 23.52 -1.49 -7.71
CA PHE A 30 23.06 -0.53 -6.71
C PHE A 30 22.06 -1.23 -5.79
N ARG A 31 22.53 -2.30 -5.14
CA ARG A 31 21.76 -3.14 -4.22
C ARG A 31 22.17 -2.93 -2.76
N GLU A 32 22.74 -1.76 -2.45
CA GLU A 32 23.06 -1.39 -1.09
C GLU A 32 22.10 -0.30 -0.63
N SER A 33 21.30 -0.65 0.37
CA SER A 33 20.50 0.27 1.16
C SER A 33 21.35 1.44 1.65
N ILE A 34 21.15 2.62 1.08
CA ILE A 34 21.83 3.84 1.54
C ILE A 34 21.30 4.15 2.96
N ALA A 35 22.14 3.95 3.96
CA ALA A 35 21.83 4.37 5.31
C ALA A 35 21.85 5.91 5.40
N PRO A 36 20.92 6.56 6.13
CA PRO A 36 20.96 8.00 6.34
C PRO A 36 22.27 8.36 7.06
N GLY A 37 23.09 9.21 6.44
CA GLY A 37 24.36 9.69 7.01
C GLY A 37 25.64 9.13 6.38
N CYS A 38 25.55 8.18 5.44
CA CYS A 38 26.72 7.74 4.67
C CYS A 38 27.17 8.80 3.66
N ASP A 39 28.47 8.91 3.42
CA ASP A 39 29.06 9.81 2.41
C ASP A 39 28.44 9.61 1.03
N GLN A 40 28.00 8.39 0.70
CA GLN A 40 27.30 8.06 -0.53
C GLN A 40 25.95 8.79 -0.69
N ALA A 41 25.18 8.97 0.39
CA ALA A 41 23.92 9.72 0.34
C ALA A 41 24.18 11.20 0.01
N ARG A 42 25.26 11.75 0.57
CA ARG A 42 25.68 13.13 0.32
C ARG A 42 26.17 13.32 -1.11
N HIS A 43 26.97 12.38 -1.62
CA HIS A 43 27.41 12.40 -3.03
C HIS A 43 26.22 12.33 -3.99
N ILE A 44 25.26 11.42 -3.79
CA ILE A 44 24.06 11.35 -4.64
C ILE A 44 23.27 12.66 -4.58
N ARG A 45 23.09 13.24 -3.39
CA ARG A 45 22.43 14.55 -3.25
C ARG A 45 23.18 15.63 -4.04
N ASP A 46 24.50 15.72 -3.86
CA ASP A 46 25.31 16.78 -4.47
C ASP A 46 25.34 16.66 -6.00
N ASP A 47 25.40 15.43 -6.50
CA ASP A 47 25.28 15.09 -7.91
C ASP A 47 23.91 15.50 -8.48
N LEU A 48 22.81 15.13 -7.80
CA LEU A 48 21.46 15.52 -8.22
C LEU A 48 21.29 17.05 -8.19
N ILE A 49 21.83 17.72 -7.18
CA ILE A 49 21.81 19.20 -7.12
C ILE A 49 22.61 19.80 -8.28
N ALA A 50 23.74 19.20 -8.67
CA ALA A 50 24.56 19.68 -9.76
C ALA A 50 23.87 19.46 -11.12
N GLU A 51 23.31 18.27 -11.35
CA GLU A 51 22.65 17.89 -12.60
C GLU A 51 21.39 18.71 -12.86
N TYR A 52 20.55 18.91 -11.85
CA TYR A 52 19.27 19.60 -11.98
C TYR A 52 19.35 21.09 -11.59
N ARG A 53 20.57 21.64 -11.44
CA ARG A 53 20.75 23.04 -11.05
C ARG A 53 20.12 23.98 -12.08
N GLY A 54 19.20 24.82 -11.62
CA GLY A 54 18.55 25.83 -12.46
C GLY A 54 17.43 25.30 -13.36
N LEU A 55 17.11 24.00 -13.26
CA LEU A 55 15.92 23.41 -13.87
C LEU A 55 14.74 23.51 -12.91
N THR A 56 13.54 23.75 -13.44
CA THR A 56 12.31 23.57 -12.67
C THR A 56 11.96 22.08 -12.54
N VAL A 57 11.00 21.76 -11.68
CA VAL A 57 10.47 20.39 -11.57
C VAL A 57 9.87 19.94 -12.92
N GLU A 58 9.26 20.87 -13.64
CA GLU A 58 8.65 20.66 -14.94
C GLU A 58 9.67 20.44 -16.05
N ASP A 59 10.85 21.08 -15.96
CA ASP A 59 11.97 20.83 -16.88
C ASP A 59 12.59 19.45 -16.64
N ALA A 60 12.61 18.99 -15.38
CA ALA A 60 13.21 17.73 -14.95
C ALA A 60 12.31 16.52 -15.23
N PHE A 61 11.01 16.65 -14.94
CA PHE A 61 10.04 15.55 -15.01
C PHE A 61 8.87 15.87 -15.94
N SER A 62 8.52 14.91 -16.79
CA SER A 62 7.37 14.96 -17.69
C SER A 62 6.10 14.59 -16.93
N GLY A 63 5.41 15.60 -16.41
CA GLY A 63 4.13 15.51 -15.72
C GLY A 63 3.09 16.47 -16.30
N ARG A 64 1.98 16.61 -15.58
CA ARG A 64 0.92 17.56 -15.92
C ARG A 64 0.45 18.31 -14.69
N GLU A 65 0.10 19.57 -14.86
CA GLU A 65 -0.59 20.33 -13.84
C GLU A 65 -2.07 19.90 -13.78
N VAL A 66 -2.58 19.72 -12.58
CA VAL A 66 -3.99 19.38 -12.31
C VAL A 66 -4.56 20.43 -11.38
N ALA A 67 -5.62 21.11 -11.82
CA ALA A 67 -6.35 22.08 -11.03
C ALA A 67 -7.50 21.41 -10.26
N CYS A 68 -7.73 21.87 -9.04
CA CYS A 68 -8.83 21.48 -8.16
C CYS A 68 -9.28 22.68 -7.30
N PRO A 69 -10.38 22.60 -6.55
CA PRO A 69 -10.87 23.73 -5.76
C PRO A 69 -9.88 24.29 -4.73
N THR A 70 -8.92 23.50 -4.27
CA THR A 70 -7.90 23.89 -3.29
C THR A 70 -6.60 24.44 -3.92
N GLY A 71 -6.50 24.50 -5.26
CA GLY A 71 -5.34 25.01 -6.00
C GLY A 71 -4.94 24.12 -7.17
N SER A 72 -3.67 24.15 -7.56
CA SER A 72 -3.11 23.21 -8.54
C SER A 72 -1.98 22.37 -7.95
N CYS A 73 -1.80 21.16 -8.47
CA CYS A 73 -0.68 20.28 -8.13
C CYS A 73 -0.07 19.66 -9.39
N TYR A 74 1.18 19.24 -9.30
CA TYR A 74 1.88 18.55 -10.38
C TYR A 74 1.77 17.03 -10.24
N VAL A 75 1.36 16.36 -11.32
CA VAL A 75 1.16 14.90 -11.33
C VAL A 75 2.08 14.27 -12.36
N LEU A 76 2.94 13.37 -11.90
CA LEU A 76 3.70 12.47 -12.77
C LEU A 76 2.89 11.18 -12.94
N GLU A 77 2.70 10.74 -14.18
CA GLU A 77 2.04 9.47 -14.47
C GLU A 77 2.99 8.58 -15.26
N SER A 78 3.09 7.33 -14.83
CA SER A 78 3.84 6.32 -15.53
C SER A 78 3.07 5.01 -15.59
N ARG A 79 3.22 4.27 -16.68
CA ARG A 79 2.60 2.97 -16.87
C ARG A 79 3.68 1.93 -17.11
N SER A 80 3.54 0.79 -16.46
CA SER A 80 4.40 -0.37 -16.68
C SER A 80 3.53 -1.56 -17.08
N PRO A 81 3.75 -2.15 -18.28
CA PRO A 81 3.05 -3.37 -18.67
C PRO A 81 3.30 -4.47 -17.66
N MET A 82 2.25 -5.24 -17.37
CA MET A 82 2.33 -6.42 -16.55
C MET A 82 2.59 -7.63 -17.45
N THR A 83 3.76 -8.25 -17.26
CA THR A 83 4.14 -9.45 -18.01
C THR A 83 3.40 -10.71 -17.57
N GLU A 84 2.82 -10.70 -16.36
CA GLU A 84 1.98 -11.78 -15.82
C GLU A 84 0.75 -11.17 -15.13
N GLY A 85 -0.41 -11.83 -15.24
CA GLY A 85 -1.63 -11.38 -14.58
C GLY A 85 -1.51 -11.50 -13.05
N LEU A 86 -2.00 -10.49 -12.32
CA LEU A 86 -2.08 -10.50 -10.85
C LEU A 86 -3.36 -11.16 -10.32
N ASP A 87 -4.10 -11.91 -11.15
CA ASP A 87 -5.39 -12.46 -10.75
C ASP A 87 -5.22 -13.67 -9.82
N GLY A 88 -4.97 -13.37 -8.54
CA GLY A 88 -4.99 -14.29 -7.42
C GLY A 88 -6.33 -14.33 -6.70
N ARG A 89 -7.40 -13.77 -7.32
CA ARG A 89 -8.74 -13.77 -6.76
C ARG A 89 -9.21 -15.21 -6.60
N ASP A 90 -9.65 -15.53 -5.38
CA ASP A 90 -10.16 -16.85 -5.04
C ASP A 90 -11.11 -16.70 -3.85
N PRO A 91 -12.35 -16.23 -4.10
CA PRO A 91 -13.32 -15.95 -3.06
C PRO A 91 -13.77 -17.22 -2.35
N GLU A 92 -13.73 -18.36 -3.05
CA GLU A 92 -14.08 -19.66 -2.50
C GLU A 92 -13.06 -20.10 -1.45
N ARG A 93 -11.76 -19.96 -1.74
CA ARG A 93 -10.72 -20.21 -0.75
C ARG A 93 -10.80 -19.27 0.45
N ALA A 94 -11.03 -17.98 0.22
CA ALA A 94 -11.19 -17.04 1.33
C ALA A 94 -12.39 -17.41 2.21
N THR A 95 -13.52 -17.73 1.58
CA THR A 95 -14.73 -18.21 2.25
C THR A 95 -14.44 -19.47 3.07
N ALA A 96 -13.80 -20.48 2.46
CA ALA A 96 -13.45 -21.71 3.15
C ALA A 96 -12.51 -21.48 4.34
N ALA A 97 -11.52 -20.60 4.19
CA ALA A 97 -10.59 -20.24 5.27
C ALA A 97 -11.32 -19.57 6.45
N ILE A 98 -12.23 -18.63 6.19
CA ILE A 98 -13.01 -17.95 7.22
C ILE A 98 -13.97 -18.94 7.91
N LEU A 99 -14.71 -19.73 7.13
CA LEU A 99 -15.68 -20.69 7.67
C LEU A 99 -15.03 -21.81 8.49
N ALA A 100 -13.77 -22.17 8.19
CA ALA A 100 -13.03 -23.18 8.95
C ALA A 100 -12.64 -22.72 10.36
N ASP A 101 -12.56 -21.40 10.62
CA ASP A 101 -12.15 -20.88 11.92
C ASP A 101 -13.32 -20.58 12.85
N LEU A 102 -13.79 -21.62 13.55
CA LEU A 102 -14.82 -21.50 14.58
C LEU A 102 -14.48 -20.49 15.70
N THR A 103 -13.21 -20.15 15.92
CA THR A 103 -12.81 -19.23 17.02
C THR A 103 -13.17 -17.77 16.74
N LEU A 104 -13.55 -17.46 15.50
CA LEU A 104 -14.13 -16.18 15.09
C LEU A 104 -15.47 -15.91 15.77
N VAL A 105 -16.23 -16.96 16.13
CA VAL A 105 -17.49 -16.81 16.83
C VAL A 105 -17.21 -16.52 18.32
N PRO A 106 -17.75 -15.43 18.89
CA PRO A 106 -17.59 -15.10 20.31
C PRO A 106 -17.99 -16.26 21.24
N GLY A 107 -17.22 -16.46 22.30
CA GLY A 107 -17.43 -17.56 23.25
C GLY A 107 -16.86 -18.93 22.79
N ILE A 108 -16.36 -19.04 21.56
CA ILE A 108 -15.65 -20.23 21.10
C ILE A 108 -14.14 -20.03 21.24
N GLY A 109 -13.57 -20.61 22.30
CA GLY A 109 -12.12 -20.78 22.48
C GLY A 109 -11.64 -22.15 22.01
N GLY A 110 -10.35 -22.45 22.19
CA GLY A 110 -9.74 -23.70 21.73
C GLY A 110 -10.42 -24.98 22.25
N ALA A 111 -10.76 -25.03 23.54
CA ALA A 111 -11.45 -26.17 24.15
C ALA A 111 -12.90 -26.31 23.63
N THR A 112 -13.64 -25.20 23.56
CA THR A 112 -15.01 -25.17 23.02
C THR A 112 -15.05 -25.62 21.57
N ARG A 113 -14.10 -25.14 20.75
CA ARG A 113 -13.93 -25.55 19.35
C ARG A 113 -13.78 -27.06 19.22
N GLN A 114 -12.87 -27.68 19.98
CA GLN A 114 -12.66 -29.13 19.93
C GLN A 114 -13.90 -29.93 20.35
N ARG A 115 -14.66 -29.43 21.34
CA ARG A 115 -15.93 -30.04 21.76
C ARG A 115 -16.97 -29.98 20.65
N LEU A 116 -17.15 -28.82 20.02
CA LEU A 116 -18.08 -28.60 18.91
C LEU A 116 -17.73 -29.48 17.70
N GLN A 117 -16.45 -29.60 17.37
CA GLN A 117 -15.98 -30.47 16.27
C GLN A 117 -16.30 -31.95 16.53
N ARG A 118 -16.16 -32.42 17.78
CA ARG A 118 -16.59 -33.78 18.17
C ARG A 118 -18.10 -34.00 18.08
N GLN A 119 -18.88 -32.93 18.19
CA GLN A 119 -20.34 -32.94 18.02
C GLN A 119 -20.78 -32.78 16.56
N GLY A 120 -19.83 -32.67 15.62
CA GLY A 120 -20.11 -32.56 14.17
C GLY A 120 -20.09 -31.15 13.60
N TYR A 121 -19.96 -30.10 14.43
CA TYR A 121 -19.84 -28.72 13.97
C TYR A 121 -18.39 -28.45 13.54
N ARG A 122 -18.14 -28.45 12.23
CA ARG A 122 -16.79 -28.32 11.66
C ARG A 122 -16.50 -26.92 11.15
N THR A 123 -17.55 -26.18 10.76
CA THR A 123 -17.47 -24.85 10.16
C THR A 123 -18.45 -23.89 10.81
N ILE A 124 -18.22 -22.59 10.63
CA ILE A 124 -19.15 -21.55 11.10
C ILE A 124 -20.55 -21.75 10.50
N ALA A 125 -20.64 -22.28 9.26
CA ALA A 125 -21.91 -22.57 8.62
C ALA A 125 -22.75 -23.61 9.40
N ASP A 126 -22.10 -24.59 10.02
CA ASP A 126 -22.78 -25.58 10.86
C ASP A 126 -23.42 -24.95 12.10
N LEU A 127 -22.91 -23.79 12.55
CA LEU A 127 -23.36 -23.11 13.76
C LEU A 127 -24.60 -22.24 13.55
N VAL A 128 -25.07 -22.03 12.31
CA VAL A 128 -26.26 -21.19 12.02
C VAL A 128 -27.51 -21.71 12.71
N ARG A 129 -27.60 -23.02 12.95
CA ARG A 129 -28.71 -23.66 13.66
C ARG A 129 -28.39 -23.97 15.13
N HIS A 130 -27.21 -23.60 15.61
CA HIS A 130 -26.77 -23.87 16.97
C HIS A 130 -27.44 -22.89 17.97
N PRO A 131 -28.07 -23.36 19.07
CA PRO A 131 -28.86 -22.52 19.97
C PRO A 131 -28.12 -21.32 20.57
N LEU A 132 -26.81 -21.46 20.82
CA LEU A 132 -25.99 -20.42 21.45
C LEU A 132 -25.21 -19.55 20.47
N TYR A 133 -24.93 -20.05 19.26
CA TYR A 133 -23.93 -19.47 18.36
C TYR A 133 -24.53 -19.01 17.03
N CYS A 134 -25.81 -19.29 16.78
CA CYS A 134 -26.50 -19.00 15.51
C CYS A 134 -26.38 -17.54 15.09
N ARG A 135 -26.56 -16.60 16.03
CA ARG A 135 -26.60 -15.17 15.72
C ARG A 135 -25.28 -14.66 15.16
N ASP A 136 -24.17 -14.96 15.81
CA ASP A 136 -22.85 -14.50 15.37
C ASP A 136 -22.34 -15.30 14.18
N ALA A 137 -22.67 -16.60 14.09
CA ALA A 137 -22.40 -17.39 12.90
C ALA A 137 -23.11 -16.84 11.65
N ALA A 138 -24.40 -16.49 11.78
CA ALA A 138 -25.17 -15.87 10.70
C ALA A 138 -24.57 -14.52 10.27
N ARG A 139 -24.18 -13.67 11.21
CA ARG A 139 -23.53 -12.39 10.89
C ARG A 139 -22.24 -12.54 10.09
N ILE A 140 -21.39 -13.50 10.46
CA ILE A 140 -20.15 -13.78 9.72
C ILE A 140 -20.48 -14.26 8.31
N LEU A 141 -21.49 -15.13 8.16
CA LEU A 141 -21.96 -15.58 6.85
C LEU A 141 -22.53 -14.46 6.00
N ASP A 142 -23.34 -13.57 6.58
CA ASP A 142 -23.88 -12.41 5.88
C ASP A 142 -22.75 -11.50 5.37
N GLY A 143 -21.70 -11.30 6.19
CA GLY A 143 -20.51 -10.56 5.78
C GLY A 143 -19.75 -11.22 4.63
N ILE A 144 -19.62 -12.55 4.62
CA ILE A 144 -19.03 -13.30 3.51
C ILE A 144 -19.88 -13.16 2.24
N LEU A 145 -21.20 -13.37 2.35
CA LEU A 145 -22.12 -13.30 1.22
C LEU A 145 -22.18 -11.89 0.61
N GLY A 146 -22.18 -10.87 1.46
CA GLY A 146 -22.14 -9.46 1.07
C GLY A 146 -20.77 -8.97 0.62
N ARG A 147 -19.71 -9.79 0.77
CA ARG A 147 -18.31 -9.38 0.54
C ARG A 147 -17.92 -8.12 1.32
N ASP A 148 -18.43 -8.00 2.54
CA ASP A 148 -18.11 -6.90 3.46
C ASP A 148 -16.70 -7.11 4.05
N THR A 149 -15.69 -6.82 3.25
CA THR A 149 -14.29 -7.05 3.64
C THR A 149 -13.85 -6.15 4.79
N CYS A 150 -14.37 -4.92 4.89
CA CYS A 150 -14.16 -4.05 6.06
C CYS A 150 -14.67 -4.71 7.35
N GLY A 151 -15.96 -5.11 7.37
CA GLY A 151 -16.57 -5.74 8.53
C GLY A 151 -15.91 -7.07 8.89
N LEU A 152 -15.57 -7.89 7.89
CA LEU A 152 -14.85 -9.15 8.09
C LEU A 152 -13.46 -8.92 8.70
N MET A 153 -12.68 -7.97 8.19
CA MET A 153 -11.36 -7.65 8.72
C MET A 153 -11.43 -7.10 10.15
N GLU A 154 -12.42 -6.25 10.44
CA GLU A 154 -12.65 -5.76 11.79
C GLU A 154 -13.01 -6.92 12.74
N TRP A 155 -13.91 -7.81 12.30
CA TRP A 155 -14.32 -8.97 13.08
C TRP A 155 -13.15 -9.92 13.37
N ILE A 156 -12.37 -10.27 12.35
CA ILE A 156 -11.17 -11.10 12.49
C ILE A 156 -10.16 -10.41 13.41
N GLY A 157 -9.95 -9.10 13.26
CA GLY A 157 -9.01 -8.32 14.08
C GLY A 157 -9.38 -8.23 15.56
N ARG A 158 -10.65 -8.44 15.94
CA ARG A 158 -11.09 -8.55 17.34
C ARG A 158 -10.73 -9.90 17.97
N ARG A 159 -10.45 -10.92 17.16
CA ARG A 159 -10.23 -12.31 17.59
C ARG A 159 -8.79 -12.77 17.36
N HIS A 160 -8.15 -12.24 16.33
CA HIS A 160 -6.80 -12.58 15.90
C HIS A 160 -5.88 -11.36 15.90
N ARG A 161 -4.58 -11.62 15.81
CA ARG A 161 -3.57 -10.55 15.69
C ARG A 161 -3.70 -9.87 14.32
N GLN A 162 -3.28 -8.61 14.22
CA GLN A 162 -3.32 -7.89 12.93
C GLN A 162 -2.38 -8.48 11.85
N SER A 163 -1.48 -9.40 12.23
CA SER A 163 -0.64 -10.15 11.29
C SER A 163 -1.22 -11.52 10.94
N ASP A 164 -2.46 -11.83 11.32
CA ASP A 164 -3.05 -13.14 11.05
C ASP A 164 -3.23 -13.40 9.55
N PRO A 165 -2.79 -14.56 9.02
CA PRO A 165 -2.96 -14.90 7.61
C PRO A 165 -4.41 -14.83 7.14
N LEU A 166 -5.39 -15.05 8.02
CA LEU A 166 -6.78 -14.96 7.64
C LEU A 166 -7.17 -13.55 7.16
N LEU A 167 -6.55 -12.50 7.70
CA LEU A 167 -6.72 -11.13 7.21
C LEU A 167 -6.19 -10.98 5.78
N LEU A 168 -5.14 -11.71 5.40
CA LEU A 168 -4.64 -11.71 4.02
C LEU A 168 -5.54 -12.53 3.10
N GLU A 169 -6.18 -13.60 3.57
CA GLU A 169 -7.15 -14.36 2.76
C GLU A 169 -8.36 -13.49 2.35
N VAL A 170 -8.76 -12.50 3.18
CA VAL A 170 -9.82 -11.53 2.83
C VAL A 170 -9.47 -10.72 1.57
N SER A 171 -8.19 -10.51 1.25
CA SER A 171 -7.80 -9.78 0.04
C SER A 171 -8.25 -10.49 -1.25
N ARG A 172 -8.49 -11.81 -1.20
CA ARG A 172 -8.94 -12.60 -2.36
C ARG A 172 -10.38 -12.31 -2.79
N PHE A 173 -11.14 -11.53 -2.03
CA PHE A 173 -12.44 -11.01 -2.47
C PHE A 173 -12.31 -9.83 -3.45
N HIS A 174 -11.14 -9.19 -3.49
CA HIS A 174 -10.88 -8.01 -4.31
C HIS A 174 -10.35 -8.37 -5.70
N ALA A 175 -10.59 -7.48 -6.66
CA ALA A 175 -9.96 -7.56 -7.99
C ALA A 175 -8.57 -6.90 -7.93
N PRO A 176 -7.61 -7.30 -8.78
CA PRO A 176 -6.36 -6.55 -8.94
C PRO A 176 -6.56 -5.04 -9.13
N GLU A 177 -7.57 -4.64 -9.90
CA GLU A 177 -7.90 -3.25 -10.26
C GLU A 177 -8.50 -2.43 -9.10
N THR A 178 -9.00 -3.13 -8.08
CA THR A 178 -9.55 -2.51 -6.86
C THR A 178 -8.47 -2.23 -5.83
N PHE A 179 -7.27 -2.81 -5.95
CA PHE A 179 -6.18 -2.46 -5.05
C PHE A 179 -5.60 -1.08 -5.36
N VAL A 180 -5.40 -0.30 -4.31
CA VAL A 180 -4.75 1.00 -4.35
C VAL A 180 -3.52 0.91 -3.46
N PHE A 181 -2.34 0.90 -4.08
CA PHE A 181 -1.07 0.94 -3.35
C PHE A 181 -0.75 2.40 -3.03
N LEU A 182 -0.41 2.68 -1.77
CA LEU A 182 -0.12 4.03 -1.28
C LEU A 182 1.21 4.05 -0.54
N ASP A 183 1.97 5.12 -0.81
CA ASP A 183 3.17 5.52 -0.08
C ASP A 183 3.28 7.06 -0.10
N ILE A 184 3.78 7.66 0.99
CA ILE A 184 4.00 9.12 1.06
C ILE A 184 5.44 9.47 1.42
N GLU A 185 5.92 10.59 0.88
CA GLU A 185 7.16 11.22 1.32
C GLU A 185 6.85 12.56 2.00
N THR A 186 7.55 12.85 3.09
CA THR A 186 7.37 14.07 3.89
C THR A 186 8.70 14.80 4.06
N LEU A 187 8.69 16.11 4.36
CA LEU A 187 9.93 16.84 4.69
C LEU A 187 10.55 16.46 6.05
N GLY A 188 10.19 15.31 6.63
CA GLY A 188 10.73 14.73 7.86
C GLY A 188 9.66 14.24 8.82
N LEU A 189 10.08 13.89 10.05
CA LEU A 189 9.21 13.23 11.02
C LEU A 189 8.27 14.25 11.71
N SER A 190 6.96 14.02 11.60
CA SER A 190 5.83 14.75 12.23
C SER A 190 5.58 16.21 11.78
N SER A 191 4.29 16.53 11.54
CA SER A 191 3.74 17.88 11.24
C SER A 191 4.40 18.67 10.09
N ARG A 192 5.18 18.00 9.25
CA ARG A 192 5.77 18.54 8.03
C ARG A 192 4.85 18.28 6.82
N PRO A 193 4.93 19.10 5.76
CA PRO A 193 4.14 18.86 4.57
C PRO A 193 4.51 17.51 3.93
N ILE A 194 3.49 16.83 3.40
CA ILE A 194 3.67 15.76 2.42
C ILE A 194 4.20 16.41 1.14
N VAL A 195 5.31 15.91 0.61
CA VAL A 195 5.92 16.40 -0.64
C VAL A 195 5.67 15.51 -1.84
N LEU A 196 5.34 14.24 -1.58
CA LEU A 196 4.96 13.28 -2.60
C LEU A 196 3.88 12.35 -2.06
N ILE A 197 2.83 12.15 -2.85
CA ILE A 197 1.87 11.06 -2.65
C ILE A 197 2.03 10.13 -3.84
N GLY A 198 2.46 8.90 -3.60
CA GLY A 198 2.54 7.85 -4.61
C GLY A 198 1.34 6.94 -4.53
N LEU A 199 0.60 6.83 -5.64
CA LEU A 199 -0.47 5.85 -5.82
C LEU A 199 -0.11 4.90 -6.96
N ALA A 200 -0.38 3.61 -6.79
CA ALA A 200 -0.34 2.65 -7.88
C ALA A 200 -1.63 1.81 -7.94
N ARG A 201 -2.11 1.57 -9.17
CA ARG A 201 -3.32 0.78 -9.45
C ARG A 201 -3.11 -0.08 -10.68
N VAL A 202 -3.79 -1.22 -10.73
CA VAL A 202 -3.89 -2.00 -11.97
C VAL A 202 -4.95 -1.37 -12.87
N GLU A 203 -4.57 -1.05 -14.10
CA GLU A 203 -5.44 -0.48 -15.12
C GLU A 203 -5.23 -1.25 -16.43
N GLY A 204 -6.18 -2.15 -16.75
CA GLY A 204 -6.03 -3.05 -17.88
C GLY A 204 -4.89 -4.04 -17.67
N ASP A 205 -3.95 -4.08 -18.60
CA ASP A 205 -2.76 -4.94 -18.58
C ASP A 205 -1.50 -4.24 -18.01
N ALA A 206 -1.69 -3.11 -17.32
CA ALA A 206 -0.59 -2.30 -16.80
C ALA A 206 -0.81 -1.90 -15.34
N ILE A 207 0.29 -1.63 -14.65
CA ILE A 207 0.27 -0.87 -13.41
C ILE A 207 0.45 0.61 -13.77
N ALA A 208 -0.55 1.42 -13.45
CA ALA A 208 -0.49 2.87 -13.52
C ALA A 208 -0.01 3.41 -12.17
N ILE A 209 1.05 4.22 -12.19
CA ILE A 209 1.61 4.89 -11.03
C ILE A 209 1.40 6.39 -11.20
N ARG A 210 0.73 7.02 -10.24
CA ARG A 210 0.54 8.46 -10.14
C ARG A 210 1.31 8.99 -8.95
N GLN A 211 2.12 10.01 -9.18
CA GLN A 211 2.89 10.69 -8.15
C GLN A 211 2.46 12.15 -8.10
N TYR A 212 1.84 12.56 -7.01
CA TYR A 212 1.42 13.94 -6.76
C TYR A 212 2.59 14.65 -6.07
N LEU A 213 3.41 15.33 -6.88
CA LEU A 213 4.65 15.96 -6.47
C LEU A 213 4.41 17.46 -6.24
N LEU A 214 4.75 17.94 -5.05
CA LEU A 214 4.67 19.36 -4.74
C LEU A 214 5.84 20.10 -5.38
N ARG A 215 5.54 21.14 -6.17
CA ARG A 215 6.53 22.12 -6.63
C ARG A 215 6.78 23.21 -5.61
N SER A 216 5.76 23.48 -4.78
CA SER A 216 5.84 24.36 -3.62
C SER A 216 4.96 23.83 -2.50
N LEU A 217 5.23 24.25 -1.26
CA LEU A 217 4.47 23.79 -0.08
C LEU A 217 2.99 24.20 -0.10
N ASN A 218 2.64 25.20 -0.91
CA ASN A 218 1.26 25.66 -1.03
C ASN A 218 0.38 24.68 -1.83
N GLU A 219 0.99 23.73 -2.55
CA GLU A 219 0.28 22.75 -3.37
C GLU A 219 -0.20 21.52 -2.58
N GLU A 220 0.17 21.39 -1.30
CA GLU A 220 -0.16 20.20 -0.51
C GLU A 220 -1.66 19.92 -0.44
N ALA A 221 -2.48 20.96 -0.23
CA ALA A 221 -3.93 20.83 -0.19
C ALA A 221 -4.50 20.38 -1.54
N ALA A 222 -3.90 20.82 -2.65
CA ALA A 222 -4.29 20.42 -3.99
C ALA A 222 -3.86 18.99 -4.31
N ALA A 223 -2.65 18.59 -3.91
CA ALA A 223 -2.17 17.22 -4.05
C ALA A 223 -3.03 16.22 -3.28
N LEU A 224 -3.35 16.51 -2.01
CA LEU A 224 -4.26 15.71 -1.19
C LEU A 224 -5.65 15.60 -1.81
N ALA A 225 -6.26 16.73 -2.19
CA ALA A 225 -7.60 16.74 -2.78
C ALA A 225 -7.65 15.99 -4.13
N THR A 226 -6.57 16.03 -4.92
CA THR A 226 -6.50 15.36 -6.22
C THR A 226 -6.21 13.85 -6.09
N ALA A 227 -5.51 13.42 -5.04
CA ALA A 227 -5.26 12.00 -4.75
C ALA A 227 -6.44 11.30 -4.07
N LEU A 228 -7.27 12.06 -3.34
CA LEU A 228 -8.35 11.53 -2.51
C LEU A 228 -9.37 10.66 -3.27
N PRO A 229 -9.83 10.99 -4.50
CA PRO A 229 -10.77 10.15 -5.24
C PRO A 229 -10.28 8.73 -5.52
N ASP A 230 -8.96 8.52 -5.66
CA ASP A 230 -8.40 7.18 -5.82
C ASP A 230 -8.44 6.39 -4.49
N LEU A 231 -8.25 7.06 -3.35
CA LEU A 231 -8.30 6.46 -2.01
C LEU A 231 -9.74 6.14 -1.57
N GLU A 232 -10.71 6.92 -2.03
CA GLU A 232 -12.14 6.80 -1.70
C GLU A 232 -12.93 6.03 -2.76
N ALA A 233 -12.26 5.53 -3.79
CA ALA A 233 -12.94 4.84 -4.88
C ALA A 233 -13.78 3.66 -4.34
N GLU A 234 -15.00 3.53 -4.82
CA GLU A 234 -15.90 2.45 -4.39
C GLU A 234 -15.25 1.08 -4.63
N GLY A 235 -15.25 0.25 -3.59
CA GLY A 235 -14.63 -1.08 -3.60
C GLY A 235 -13.10 -1.07 -3.51
N ALA A 236 -12.45 0.09 -3.34
CA ALA A 236 -11.01 0.18 -3.16
C ALA A 236 -10.53 -0.65 -1.97
N ALA A 237 -9.38 -1.30 -2.12
CA ALA A 237 -8.66 -1.98 -1.06
C ALA A 237 -7.26 -1.36 -0.95
N LEU A 238 -6.99 -0.69 0.17
CA LEU A 238 -5.73 0.01 0.37
C LEU A 238 -4.62 -0.98 0.72
N VAL A 239 -3.47 -0.83 0.07
CA VAL A 239 -2.25 -1.58 0.37
C VAL A 239 -1.13 -0.60 0.67
N THR A 240 -0.45 -0.79 1.79
CA THR A 240 0.69 0.06 2.21
C THR A 240 1.79 -0.78 2.82
N PHE A 241 2.97 -0.21 3.03
CA PHE A 241 4.00 -0.80 3.86
C PHE A 241 4.24 0.05 5.11
N ASN A 242 3.78 -0.41 6.29
CA ASN A 242 3.76 0.35 7.55
C ASN A 242 2.78 1.55 7.59
N GLY A 243 1.90 1.67 6.58
CA GLY A 243 1.02 2.84 6.46
C GLY A 243 -0.11 2.90 7.47
N ARG A 244 -0.37 1.82 8.22
CA ARG A 244 -1.32 1.88 9.34
C ARG A 244 -0.75 2.72 10.50
N ALA A 245 0.57 2.72 10.66
CA ALA A 245 1.26 3.48 11.69
C ALA A 245 1.82 4.83 11.20
N PHE A 246 1.90 5.04 9.88
CA PHE A 246 2.53 6.23 9.29
C PHE A 246 1.64 6.93 8.27
N ASP A 247 1.52 6.40 7.05
CA ASP A 247 0.90 7.08 5.90
C ASP A 247 -0.52 7.57 6.18
N LEU A 248 -1.42 6.66 6.57
CA LEU A 248 -2.84 7.01 6.78
C LEU A 248 -3.06 7.97 7.95
N PRO A 249 -2.48 7.76 9.15
CA PRO A 249 -2.56 8.76 10.23
C PRO A 249 -2.08 10.14 9.78
N PHE A 250 -0.98 10.21 9.01
CA PHE A 250 -0.41 11.46 8.54
C PHE A 250 -1.33 12.15 7.53
N ILE A 251 -1.82 11.42 6.52
CA ILE A 251 -2.79 11.94 5.53
C ILE A 251 -4.04 12.48 6.24
N ARG A 252 -4.59 11.75 7.23
CA ARG A 252 -5.75 12.21 8.01
C ARG A 252 -5.47 13.52 8.74
N GLU A 253 -4.32 13.65 9.39
CA GLU A 253 -3.91 14.91 10.05
C GLU A 253 -3.88 16.07 9.04
N ARG A 254 -3.29 15.85 7.86
CA ARG A 254 -3.18 16.89 6.82
C ARG A 254 -4.54 17.26 6.24
N LEU A 255 -5.41 16.29 5.95
CA LEU A 255 -6.77 16.54 5.46
C LEU A 255 -7.59 17.38 6.47
N VAL A 256 -7.52 17.03 7.76
CA VAL A 256 -8.15 17.81 8.84
C VAL A 256 -7.59 19.23 8.89
N ARG A 257 -6.27 19.40 8.77
CA ARG A 257 -5.62 20.73 8.76
C ARG A 257 -6.15 21.64 7.65
N TYR A 258 -6.40 21.08 6.47
CA TYR A 258 -6.92 21.82 5.32
C TYR A 258 -8.45 21.87 5.26
N GLY A 259 -9.16 21.26 6.22
CA GLY A 259 -10.62 21.19 6.21
C GLY A 259 -11.19 20.36 5.04
N ILE A 260 -10.42 19.41 4.52
CA ILE A 260 -10.83 18.53 3.43
C ILE A 260 -11.50 17.29 4.05
N PRO A 261 -12.83 17.11 3.86
CA PRO A 261 -13.51 15.91 4.34
C PRO A 261 -13.02 14.69 3.56
N ALA A 262 -12.88 13.56 4.25
CA ALA A 262 -12.44 12.31 3.64
C ALA A 262 -12.96 11.08 4.40
N ASP A 263 -13.32 10.04 3.66
CA ASP A 263 -13.60 8.69 4.13
C ASP A 263 -12.48 7.73 3.72
N LEU A 264 -11.49 7.58 4.60
CA LEU A 264 -10.40 6.62 4.45
C LEU A 264 -10.72 5.29 5.16
N GLY A 265 -11.96 4.83 5.03
CA GLY A 265 -12.53 3.63 5.65
C GLY A 265 -12.36 2.34 4.85
N ALA A 266 -11.71 2.39 3.67
CA ALA A 266 -11.45 1.22 2.84
C ALA A 266 -10.71 0.10 3.58
N PRO A 267 -10.92 -1.19 3.22
CA PRO A 267 -10.15 -2.31 3.75
C PRO A 267 -8.66 -2.05 3.57
N HIS A 268 -7.89 -2.22 4.65
CA HIS A 268 -6.48 -1.83 4.66
C HIS A 268 -5.55 -2.98 4.98
N PHE A 269 -4.78 -3.39 3.96
CA PHE A 269 -3.77 -4.42 4.02
C PHE A 269 -2.38 -3.80 4.22
N ASP A 270 -1.91 -3.75 5.47
CA ASP A 270 -0.54 -3.32 5.78
C ASP A 270 0.44 -4.50 5.61
N ALA A 271 1.17 -4.48 4.50
CA ALA A 271 2.10 -5.54 4.10
C ALA A 271 3.18 -5.82 5.15
N LEU A 272 3.58 -4.82 5.95
CA LEU A 272 4.62 -4.99 6.97
C LEU A 272 4.21 -5.99 8.06
N LEU A 273 2.92 -6.06 8.40
CA LEU A 273 2.42 -6.97 9.43
C LEU A 273 2.60 -8.44 9.04
N PHE A 274 2.28 -8.75 7.78
CA PHE A 274 2.44 -10.09 7.20
C PHE A 274 3.93 -10.40 6.97
N ALA A 275 4.69 -9.42 6.49
CA ALA A 275 6.12 -9.55 6.29
C ALA A 275 6.86 -9.90 7.59
N ARG A 276 6.57 -9.18 8.68
CA ARG A 276 7.12 -9.47 10.01
C ARG A 276 6.73 -10.87 10.49
N ARG A 277 5.51 -11.33 10.23
CA ARG A 277 5.12 -12.70 10.62
C ARG A 277 5.91 -13.76 9.85
N ARG A 278 6.15 -13.53 8.55
CA ARG A 278 6.78 -14.51 7.66
C ARG A 278 8.30 -14.57 7.76
N TRP A 279 8.95 -13.42 7.98
CA TRP A 279 10.41 -13.28 7.84
C TRP A 279 11.13 -12.78 9.09
N LYS A 280 10.44 -12.44 10.18
CA LYS A 280 11.11 -12.03 11.42
C LYS A 280 12.01 -13.17 11.92
N GLY A 281 13.28 -12.86 12.13
CA GLY A 281 14.32 -13.81 12.51
C GLY A 281 14.99 -14.54 11.33
N SER A 282 14.46 -14.42 10.11
CA SER A 282 15.09 -14.94 8.89
C SER A 282 15.86 -13.87 8.11
N ILE A 283 15.56 -12.59 8.32
CA ILE A 283 16.26 -11.45 7.72
C ILE A 283 16.67 -10.42 8.79
N PRO A 284 17.73 -9.62 8.54
CA PRO A 284 18.24 -8.66 9.53
C PRO A 284 17.19 -7.62 9.96
N ALA A 285 16.35 -7.18 9.03
CA ALA A 285 15.23 -6.28 9.30
C ALA A 285 14.13 -6.44 8.23
N CYS A 286 12.86 -6.41 8.63
CA CYS A 286 11.73 -6.37 7.69
C CYS A 286 11.49 -4.93 7.22
N ARG A 287 12.43 -4.39 6.45
CA ARG A 287 12.31 -3.10 5.75
C ARG A 287 12.05 -3.38 4.27
N LEU A 288 11.32 -2.48 3.60
CA LEU A 288 10.94 -2.68 2.20
C LEU A 288 12.14 -2.93 1.28
N ASN A 289 13.28 -2.29 1.53
CA ASN A 289 14.51 -2.45 0.75
C ASN A 289 15.31 -3.74 1.06
N VAL A 290 14.93 -4.48 2.11
CA VAL A 290 15.58 -5.74 2.51
C VAL A 290 14.74 -6.96 2.12
N LEU A 291 13.41 -6.77 2.02
CA LEU A 291 12.46 -7.78 1.54
C LEU A 291 12.61 -8.03 0.04
#